data_AF-X4ZES5-F1
#
_entry.id   AF-X4ZES5-F1
#
_cell.length_a   1.000
_cell.length_b   1.000
_cell.length_c   1.000
_cell.angle_alpha   90.00
_cell.angle_beta   90.00
_cell.angle_gamma   90.00
#
_symmetry.space_group_name_H-M   'P 1'
#
loop_
_entity.id
_entity.type
_entity.pdbx_description
1 polymer ?
#
loop_
_entity_poly.entity_id
_entity_poly.type
_entity_poly.pdbx_seq_one_letter_code
_entity_poly.pdbx_strand_id
1 'polypeptide(L)'
;MKIRLIPTLLTALLSAALLFGGWFLYRQFAVQEPLEKIVSSYKGVNASHISINRNAVTLKLDLQPGTKLRELVQYINNEGESLIGSRTVNLDVVQHSNQTLDEYWDKAMFSVAEAMESRKYTIIPEKLKELSTQYKNVTATTEIDGNNVYVSLTDGKESKFIILPREPEKMGVWNNA
;
A
#
# COMPACT_ATOMS: atom_id res chain seq x y z
N MET A 1 24.53 -10.29 50.44
CA MET A 1 25.30 -9.78 49.28
C MET A 1 25.10 -8.27 49.17
N LYS A 2 26.17 -7.46 49.17
CA LYS A 2 26.08 -6.02 48.91
C LYS A 2 26.13 -5.80 47.39
N ILE A 3 24.99 -5.52 46.77
CA ILE A 3 24.95 -5.23 45.34
C ILE A 3 25.65 -3.90 45.09
N ARG A 4 26.68 -3.91 44.23
CA ARG A 4 27.35 -2.69 43.77
C ARG A 4 26.47 -2.05 42.70
N LEU A 5 25.55 -1.20 43.14
CA LEU A 5 24.53 -0.55 42.29
C LEU A 5 25.10 0.10 41.02
N ILE A 6 26.22 0.83 41.14
CA ILE A 6 26.82 1.58 40.02
C ILE A 6 27.26 0.68 38.85
N PRO A 7 28.15 -0.33 39.04
CA PRO A 7 28.58 -1.19 37.93
C PRO A 7 27.46 -2.07 37.36
N THR A 8 26.50 -2.48 38.18
CA THR A 8 25.32 -3.23 37.71
C THR A 8 24.43 -2.35 36.82
N LEU A 9 24.21 -1.08 37.19
CA LEU A 9 23.44 -0.16 36.37
C LEU A 9 24.12 0.09 35.02
N LEU A 10 25.44 0.25 35.02
CA LEU A 10 26.21 0.60 33.82
C LEU A 10 26.23 -0.56 32.80
N THR A 11 26.39 -1.79 33.27
CA THR A 11 26.32 -2.99 32.43
C THR A 11 24.90 -3.26 31.90
N ALA A 12 23.87 -3.00 32.71
CA ALA A 12 22.48 -3.09 32.27
C ALA A 12 22.16 -2.06 31.18
N LEU A 13 22.64 -0.82 31.34
CA LEU A 13 22.42 0.26 30.38
C LEU A 13 23.16 0.02 29.07
N LEU A 14 24.39 -0.50 29.13
CA LEU A 14 25.15 -0.90 27.94
C LEU A 14 24.47 -2.06 27.19
N SER A 15 23.96 -3.05 27.93
CA SER A 15 23.24 -4.18 27.35
C SER A 15 21.92 -3.75 26.70
N ALA A 16 21.19 -2.83 27.34
CA ALA A 16 19.99 -2.23 26.77
C ALA A 16 20.33 -1.44 25.49
N ALA A 17 21.37 -0.61 25.51
CA ALA A 17 21.81 0.14 24.33
C ALA A 17 22.17 -0.78 23.16
N LEU A 18 22.84 -1.91 23.41
CA LEU A 18 23.16 -2.90 22.38
C LEU A 18 21.92 -3.63 21.85
N LEU A 19 21.01 -4.05 22.73
CA LEU A 19 19.79 -4.75 22.32
C LEU A 19 18.85 -3.84 21.52
N PHE A 20 18.58 -2.64 22.03
CA PHE A 20 17.70 -1.69 21.36
C PHE A 20 18.36 -1.05 20.14
N GLY A 21 19.63 -0.67 20.25
CA GLY A 21 20.39 -0.10 19.14
C GLY A 21 20.62 -1.09 18.01
N GLY A 22 21.02 -2.33 18.33
CA GLY A 22 21.21 -3.40 17.35
C GLY A 22 19.92 -3.75 16.62
N TRP A 23 18.81 -3.91 17.36
CA TRP A 23 17.49 -4.13 16.76
C TRP A 23 17.05 -2.97 15.86
N PHE A 24 17.24 -1.72 16.32
CA PHE A 24 16.89 -0.53 15.56
C PHE A 24 17.67 -0.43 14.25
N LEU A 25 19.00 -0.62 14.31
CA LEU A 25 19.86 -0.60 13.12
C LEU A 25 19.52 -1.73 12.14
N TYR A 26 19.24 -2.94 12.64
CA TYR A 26 18.81 -4.06 11.80
C TYR A 26 17.51 -3.74 11.06
N ARG A 27 16.49 -3.23 11.77
CA ARG A 27 15.21 -2.85 11.15
C ARG A 27 15.40 -1.81 10.04
N GLN A 28 16.26 -0.81 10.27
CA GLN A 28 16.52 0.26 9.31
C GLN A 28 17.29 -0.25 8.08
N PHE A 29 18.46 -0.85 8.27
CA PHE A 29 19.41 -1.15 7.18
C PHE A 29 19.19 -2.50 6.51
N ALA A 30 18.69 -3.51 7.23
CA ALA A 30 18.53 -4.85 6.68
C ALA A 30 17.14 -5.09 6.10
N VAL A 31 16.14 -4.29 6.45
CA VAL A 31 14.75 -4.50 6.03
C VAL A 31 14.16 -3.27 5.35
N GLN A 32 14.15 -2.11 6.00
CA GLN A 32 13.48 -0.92 5.48
C GLN A 32 14.17 -0.36 4.22
N GLU A 33 15.47 -0.08 4.28
CA GLU A 33 16.20 0.48 3.14
C GLU A 33 16.24 -0.44 1.90
N PRO A 34 16.49 -1.76 2.02
CA PRO A 34 16.48 -2.63 0.85
C PRO A 34 15.09 -2.72 0.21
N LEU A 35 14.04 -2.81 1.03
CA LEU A 35 12.67 -2.84 0.52
C LEU A 35 12.30 -1.53 -0.17
N GLU A 36 12.74 -0.39 0.38
CA GLU A 36 12.50 0.94 -0.20
C GLU A 36 13.20 1.09 -1.56
N LYS A 37 14.42 0.55 -1.68
CA LYS A 37 15.14 0.49 -2.96
C LYS A 37 14.45 -0.39 -4.00
N ILE A 38 13.92 -1.55 -3.58
CA ILE A 38 13.13 -2.42 -4.47
C ILE A 38 11.92 -1.66 -4.99
N VAL A 39 11.11 -1.08 -4.10
CA VAL A 39 9.91 -0.35 -4.51
C VAL A 39 10.24 0.84 -5.40
N SER A 40 11.25 1.63 -5.04
CA SER A 40 11.64 2.83 -5.79
C SER A 40 12.28 2.52 -7.15
N SER A 41 12.74 1.29 -7.39
CA SER A 41 13.29 0.89 -8.69
C SER A 41 12.20 0.50 -9.70
N TYR A 42 10.95 0.34 -9.27
CA TYR A 42 9.84 0.03 -10.15
C TYR A 42 9.48 1.23 -11.02
N LYS A 43 9.29 0.99 -12.33
CA LYS A 43 8.94 2.03 -13.30
C LYS A 43 7.58 2.63 -12.94
N GLY A 44 7.57 3.94 -12.71
CA GLY A 44 6.36 4.68 -12.35
C GLY A 44 6.25 5.01 -10.86
N VAL A 45 7.21 4.61 -10.02
CA VAL A 45 7.29 5.10 -8.64
C VAL A 45 8.13 6.39 -8.62
N ASN A 46 7.54 7.50 -8.16
CA ASN A 46 8.26 8.76 -7.95
C ASN A 46 8.96 8.79 -6.60
N ALA A 47 8.25 8.33 -5.56
CA ALA A 47 8.77 8.24 -4.21
C ALA A 47 8.12 7.05 -3.50
N SER A 48 8.86 6.42 -2.59
CA SER A 48 8.32 5.42 -1.69
C SER A 48 8.80 5.67 -0.28
N HIS A 49 7.94 5.39 0.69
CA HIS A 49 8.29 5.43 2.10
C HIS A 49 7.71 4.21 2.81
N ILE A 50 8.56 3.50 3.54
CA ILE A 50 8.21 2.23 4.13
C ILE A 50 8.13 2.36 5.64
N SER A 51 7.02 1.93 6.21
CA SER A 51 6.84 1.82 7.66
C SER A 51 6.53 0.38 8.05
N ILE A 52 7.40 -0.21 8.86
CA ILE A 52 7.27 -1.62 9.28
C ILE A 52 6.76 -1.68 10.72
N ASN A 53 5.61 -2.31 10.90
CA ASN A 53 5.08 -2.70 12.20
C ASN A 53 5.29 -4.21 12.44
N ARG A 54 4.95 -4.68 13.64
CA ARG A 54 5.10 -6.12 13.99
C ARG A 54 4.39 -7.05 13.01
N ASN A 55 3.17 -6.68 12.60
CA ASN A 55 2.29 -7.55 11.81
C ASN A 55 2.09 -7.09 10.37
N ALA A 56 2.49 -5.85 10.04
CA ALA A 56 2.21 -5.26 8.74
C ALA A 56 3.36 -4.36 8.25
N VAL A 57 3.51 -4.29 6.93
CA VAL A 57 4.39 -3.35 6.23
C VAL A 57 3.49 -2.38 5.48
N THR A 58 3.55 -1.10 5.85
CA THR A 58 2.84 -0.03 5.15
C THR A 58 3.77 0.63 4.14
N LEU A 59 3.38 0.61 2.88
CA LEU A 59 4.10 1.22 1.76
C LEU A 59 3.35 2.48 1.34
N LYS A 60 3.92 3.64 1.66
CA LYS A 60 3.44 4.93 1.16
C LYS A 60 4.09 5.19 -0.20
N LEU A 61 3.28 5.36 -1.24
CA LEU A 61 3.75 5.40 -2.63
C LEU A 61 3.27 6.67 -3.31
N ASP A 62 4.19 7.42 -3.91
CA ASP A 62 3.89 8.41 -4.93
C ASP A 62 4.13 7.78 -6.30
N LEU A 63 3.08 7.73 -7.11
CA LEU A 63 3.07 7.03 -8.40
C LEU A 63 2.84 8.00 -9.55
N GLN A 64 3.49 7.72 -10.67
CA GLN A 64 3.27 8.40 -11.93
C GLN A 64 1.90 8.05 -12.51
N PRO A 65 1.27 8.98 -13.25
CA PRO A 65 0.03 8.70 -13.95
C PRO A 65 0.14 7.49 -14.87
N GLY A 66 -0.85 6.59 -14.81
CA GLY A 66 -0.89 5.37 -15.62
C GLY A 66 -0.02 4.21 -15.11
N THR A 67 0.57 4.32 -13.91
CA THR A 67 1.28 3.21 -13.28
C THR A 67 0.34 2.03 -13.03
N LYS A 68 0.80 0.81 -13.36
CA LYS A 68 0.04 -0.42 -13.18
C LYS A 68 0.21 -0.96 -11.76
N LEU A 69 -0.77 -0.68 -10.91
CA LEU A 69 -0.74 -1.07 -9.49
C LEU A 69 -0.55 -2.57 -9.28
N ARG A 70 -1.28 -3.41 -10.01
CA ARG A 70 -1.19 -4.87 -9.82
C ARG A 70 0.22 -5.39 -10.12
N GLU A 71 0.85 -4.90 -11.18
CA GLU A 71 2.23 -5.27 -11.53
C GLU A 71 3.22 -4.79 -10.46
N LEU A 72 3.03 -3.58 -9.92
CA LEU A 72 3.80 -3.08 -8.79
C LEU A 72 3.64 -3.96 -7.53
N VAL A 73 2.40 -4.31 -7.17
CA VAL A 73 2.12 -5.20 -6.02
C VAL A 73 2.75 -6.58 -6.22
N GLN A 74 2.63 -7.15 -7.41
CA GLN A 74 3.24 -8.42 -7.74
C GLN A 74 4.78 -8.35 -7.64
N TYR A 75 5.38 -7.28 -8.16
CA TYR A 75 6.82 -7.06 -8.06
C TYR A 75 7.29 -6.92 -6.61
N ILE A 76 6.58 -6.15 -5.78
CA ILE A 76 6.86 -6.01 -4.35
C ILE A 76 6.76 -7.37 -3.63
N ASN A 77 5.71 -8.14 -3.91
CA ASN A 77 5.52 -9.44 -3.28
C ASN A 77 6.60 -10.44 -3.67
N ASN A 78 7.07 -10.42 -4.92
CA ASN A 78 8.09 -11.35 -5.41
C ASN A 78 9.50 -10.96 -4.94
N GLU A 79 9.91 -9.71 -5.14
CA GLU A 79 11.27 -9.26 -4.80
C GLU A 79 11.42 -8.96 -3.30
N GLY A 80 10.33 -8.54 -2.66
CA GLY A 80 10.29 -8.19 -1.24
C GLY A 80 9.93 -9.35 -0.31
N GLU A 81 9.63 -10.55 -0.82
CA GLU A 81 9.12 -11.70 -0.04
C GLU A 81 10.01 -11.98 1.19
N SER A 82 11.31 -12.04 0.97
CA SER A 82 12.31 -12.33 2.02
C SER A 82 12.36 -11.27 3.13
N LEU A 83 12.02 -10.02 2.81
CA LEU A 83 12.06 -8.88 3.73
C LEU A 83 10.72 -8.70 4.46
N ILE A 84 9.61 -8.87 3.73
CA ILE A 84 8.24 -8.76 4.23
C ILE A 84 7.95 -9.93 5.18
N GLY A 85 8.36 -11.14 4.81
CA GLY A 85 8.10 -12.37 5.54
C GLY A 85 6.59 -12.65 5.65
N SER A 86 6.11 -12.98 6.84
CA SER A 86 4.69 -13.30 7.09
C SER A 86 3.81 -12.08 7.40
N ARG A 87 4.29 -10.86 7.12
CA ARG A 87 3.57 -9.61 7.44
C ARG A 87 2.59 -9.25 6.32
N THR A 88 1.47 -8.64 6.70
CA THR A 88 0.51 -8.10 5.71
C THR A 88 1.10 -6.86 5.05
N VAL A 89 0.94 -6.74 3.72
CA VAL A 89 1.36 -5.54 2.97
C VAL A 89 0.18 -4.60 2.82
N ASN A 90 0.30 -3.39 3.35
CA ASN A 90 -0.67 -2.32 3.22
C ASN A 90 -0.12 -1.27 2.25
N LEU A 91 -0.89 -0.92 1.22
CA LEU A 91 -0.51 0.08 0.23
C LEU A 91 -1.28 1.37 0.49
N ASP A 92 -0.56 2.46 0.68
CA ASP A 92 -1.09 3.80 0.86
C ASP A 92 -0.57 4.68 -0.29
N VAL A 93 -1.41 4.88 -1.30
CA VAL A 93 -1.01 5.60 -2.51
C VAL A 93 -1.40 7.06 -2.37
N VAL A 94 -0.41 7.95 -2.53
CA VAL A 94 -0.60 9.39 -2.59
C VAL A 94 -1.46 9.71 -3.81
N GLN A 95 -2.60 10.33 -3.56
CA GLN A 95 -3.58 10.66 -4.60
C GLN A 95 -3.25 12.03 -5.19
N HIS A 96 -2.88 12.04 -6.47
CA HIS A 96 -2.76 13.26 -7.27
C HIS A 96 -4.00 13.35 -8.18
N SER A 97 -5.17 13.57 -7.58
CA SER A 97 -6.47 13.63 -8.27
C SER A 97 -6.92 15.08 -8.51
N ASN A 98 -7.71 15.30 -9.55
CA ASN A 98 -8.47 16.52 -9.78
C ASN A 98 -9.97 16.27 -9.76
N GLN A 99 -10.72 17.37 -9.80
CA GLN A 99 -12.18 17.38 -9.88
C GLN A 99 -12.73 16.49 -11.00
N THR A 100 -12.08 16.40 -12.17
CA THR A 100 -12.60 15.56 -13.27
C THR A 100 -12.48 14.08 -12.92
N LEU A 101 -11.34 13.66 -12.35
CA LEU A 101 -11.13 12.27 -11.90
C LEU A 101 -12.02 11.92 -10.70
N ASP A 102 -12.26 12.87 -9.81
CA ASP A 102 -13.15 12.69 -8.67
C ASP A 102 -14.61 12.53 -9.10
N GLU A 103 -15.12 13.42 -9.95
CA GLU A 103 -16.49 13.30 -10.50
C GLU A 103 -16.68 12.02 -11.31
N TYR A 104 -15.66 11.62 -12.07
CA TYR A 104 -15.68 10.35 -12.80
C TYR A 104 -15.83 9.17 -11.84
N TRP A 105 -15.03 9.15 -10.77
CA TRP A 105 -15.09 8.10 -9.76
C TRP A 105 -16.42 8.09 -9.01
N ASP A 106 -16.93 9.25 -8.60
CA ASP A 106 -18.18 9.35 -7.85
C ASP A 106 -19.37 8.77 -8.64
N LYS A 107 -19.40 8.98 -9.95
CA LYS A 107 -20.41 8.36 -10.84
C LYS A 107 -20.22 6.86 -11.00
N ALA A 108 -18.97 6.38 -11.04
CA ALA A 108 -18.66 4.96 -11.19
C ALA A 108 -18.85 4.16 -9.90
N MET A 109 -18.61 4.79 -8.75
CA MET A 109 -18.40 4.12 -7.46
C MET A 109 -19.56 3.21 -7.08
N PHE A 110 -20.81 3.61 -7.31
CA PHE A 110 -21.97 2.78 -6.99
C PHE A 110 -22.03 1.50 -7.83
N SER A 111 -21.78 1.61 -9.14
CA SER A 111 -21.75 0.44 -10.03
C SER A 111 -20.57 -0.48 -9.70
N VAL A 112 -19.41 0.11 -9.34
CA VAL A 112 -18.24 -0.65 -8.91
C VAL A 112 -18.53 -1.37 -7.58
N ALA A 113 -19.14 -0.68 -6.61
CA ALA A 113 -19.52 -1.26 -5.33
C ALA A 113 -20.51 -2.43 -5.50
N GLU A 114 -21.54 -2.27 -6.34
CA GLU A 114 -22.47 -3.35 -6.68
C GLU A 114 -21.76 -4.55 -7.31
N ALA A 115 -20.82 -4.31 -8.23
CA ALA A 115 -20.04 -5.37 -8.86
C ALA A 115 -19.12 -6.09 -7.84
N MET A 116 -18.54 -5.36 -6.88
CA MET A 116 -17.74 -5.93 -5.79
C MET A 116 -18.61 -6.81 -4.88
N GLU A 117 -19.76 -6.31 -4.45
CA GLU A 117 -20.69 -7.02 -3.54
C GLU A 117 -21.27 -8.28 -4.20
N SER A 118 -21.70 -8.16 -5.47
CA SER A 118 -22.22 -9.28 -6.26
C SER A 118 -21.13 -10.21 -6.80
N ARG A 119 -19.85 -9.90 -6.56
CA ARG A 119 -18.66 -10.62 -7.09
C ARG A 119 -18.62 -10.71 -8.62
N LYS A 120 -19.32 -9.81 -9.32
CA LYS A 120 -19.37 -9.72 -10.78
C LYS A 120 -18.30 -8.76 -11.30
N TYR A 121 -17.03 -9.10 -11.06
CA TYR A 121 -15.90 -8.21 -11.35
C TYR A 121 -15.76 -7.83 -12.83
N THR A 122 -16.30 -8.65 -13.75
CA THR A 122 -16.30 -8.36 -15.19
C THR A 122 -17.11 -7.11 -15.56
N ILE A 123 -18.04 -6.69 -14.71
CA ILE A 123 -18.89 -5.50 -14.93
C ILE A 123 -18.10 -4.21 -14.69
N ILE A 124 -17.10 -4.22 -13.81
CA ILE A 124 -16.31 -3.04 -13.43
C ILE A 124 -15.67 -2.35 -14.66
N PRO A 125 -14.85 -3.04 -15.50
CA PRO A 125 -14.27 -2.41 -16.69
C PRO A 125 -15.32 -1.91 -17.69
N GLU A 126 -16.44 -2.62 -17.83
CA GLU A 126 -17.54 -2.24 -18.73
C GLU A 126 -18.17 -0.91 -18.30
N LYS A 127 -18.52 -0.77 -17.01
CA LYS A 127 -19.13 0.44 -16.46
C LYS A 127 -18.22 1.65 -16.51
N LEU A 128 -16.93 1.46 -16.23
CA LEU A 128 -15.94 2.53 -16.38
C LEU A 128 -15.81 2.94 -17.86
N LYS A 129 -15.76 1.98 -18.80
CA LYS A 129 -15.72 2.29 -20.23
C LYS A 129 -16.97 3.01 -20.74
N GLU A 130 -18.14 2.71 -20.21
CA GLU A 130 -19.36 3.47 -20.51
C GLU A 130 -19.21 4.94 -20.10
N LEU A 131 -18.66 5.21 -18.91
CA LEU A 131 -18.42 6.57 -18.41
C LEU A 131 -17.36 7.35 -19.21
N SER A 132 -16.38 6.67 -19.83
CA SER A 132 -15.39 7.37 -20.67
C SER A 132 -16.01 8.01 -21.92
N THR A 133 -17.24 7.65 -22.30
CA THR A 133 -17.98 8.35 -23.38
C THR A 133 -18.35 9.79 -22.99
N GLN A 134 -18.59 10.04 -21.70
CA GLN A 134 -18.90 11.36 -21.13
C GLN A 134 -17.61 12.12 -20.79
N TYR A 135 -16.56 11.41 -20.37
CA TYR A 135 -15.27 11.96 -19.94
C TYR A 135 -14.16 11.54 -20.90
N LYS A 136 -14.11 12.17 -22.09
CA LYS A 136 -13.20 11.75 -23.18
C LYS A 136 -11.71 11.88 -22.88
N ASN A 137 -11.34 12.68 -21.89
CA ASN A 137 -9.96 12.88 -21.45
C ASN A 137 -9.54 11.92 -20.33
N VAL A 138 -10.46 11.12 -19.78
CA VAL A 138 -10.16 10.19 -18.69
C VAL A 138 -9.99 8.78 -19.24
N THR A 139 -8.84 8.19 -18.93
CA THR A 139 -8.57 6.77 -19.15
C THR A 139 -8.73 6.03 -17.84
N ALA A 140 -9.68 5.08 -17.82
CA ALA A 140 -9.86 4.16 -16.71
C ALA A 140 -9.25 2.79 -17.05
N THR A 141 -8.41 2.29 -16.16
CA THR A 141 -7.83 0.95 -16.24
C THR A 141 -8.21 0.16 -15.01
N THR A 142 -8.48 -1.13 -15.19
CA THR A 142 -8.83 -2.03 -14.10
C THR A 142 -8.01 -3.29 -14.17
N GLU A 143 -7.59 -3.76 -13.02
CA GLU A 143 -6.79 -4.96 -12.85
C GLU A 143 -7.30 -5.73 -11.64
N ILE A 144 -7.16 -7.05 -11.64
CA ILE A 144 -7.62 -7.90 -10.53
C ILE A 144 -6.57 -8.96 -10.22
N ASP A 145 -6.39 -9.24 -8.94
CA ASP A 145 -5.59 -10.37 -8.46
C ASP A 145 -6.36 -11.23 -7.44
N GLY A 146 -5.64 -12.10 -6.70
CA GLY A 146 -6.22 -12.97 -5.68
C GLY A 146 -6.95 -12.23 -4.54
N ASN A 147 -6.52 -11.01 -4.22
CA ASN A 147 -6.89 -10.30 -3.00
C ASN A 147 -7.63 -8.99 -3.27
N ASN A 148 -7.31 -8.28 -4.35
CA ASN A 148 -7.79 -6.93 -4.62
C ASN A 148 -8.24 -6.74 -6.08
N VAL A 149 -9.11 -5.76 -6.27
CA VAL A 149 -9.38 -5.10 -7.54
C VAL A 149 -8.73 -3.73 -7.50
N TYR A 150 -7.99 -3.40 -8.56
CA TYR A 150 -7.29 -2.14 -8.72
C TYR A 150 -8.00 -1.33 -9.81
N VAL A 151 -8.28 -0.07 -9.51
CA VAL A 151 -8.79 0.90 -10.49
C VAL A 151 -7.81 2.06 -10.55
N SER A 152 -7.34 2.39 -11.75
CA SER A 152 -6.50 3.55 -12.00
C SER A 152 -7.18 4.45 -13.02
N LEU A 153 -7.40 5.69 -12.61
CA LEU A 153 -7.98 6.75 -13.44
C LEU A 153 -6.89 7.77 -13.74
N THR A 154 -6.74 8.17 -14.99
CA THR A 154 -5.77 9.21 -15.36
C THR A 154 -6.28 10.07 -16.49
N ASP A 155 -5.95 11.37 -16.45
CA ASP A 155 -6.16 12.29 -17.57
C ASP A 155 -4.87 12.56 -18.38
N GLY A 156 -3.81 11.77 -18.11
CA GLY A 156 -2.48 11.91 -18.67
C GLY A 156 -1.54 12.84 -17.90
N LYS A 157 -2.06 13.69 -17.00
CA LYS A 157 -1.26 14.57 -16.13
C LYS A 157 -1.35 14.15 -14.67
N GLU A 158 -2.55 13.81 -14.24
CA GLU A 158 -2.91 13.44 -12.87
C GLU A 158 -3.51 12.04 -12.86
N SER A 159 -3.56 11.44 -11.67
CA SER A 159 -4.05 10.08 -11.50
C SER A 159 -4.63 9.81 -10.14
N LYS A 160 -5.74 9.07 -10.15
CA LYS A 160 -6.41 8.53 -8.98
C LYS A 160 -6.28 7.02 -8.97
N PHE A 161 -5.86 6.49 -7.84
CA PHE A 161 -5.56 5.07 -7.64
C PHE A 161 -6.47 4.51 -6.54
N ILE A 162 -7.33 3.56 -6.89
CA ILE A 162 -8.28 2.95 -5.96
C ILE A 162 -7.94 1.46 -5.82
N ILE A 163 -7.78 1.01 -4.57
CA ILE A 163 -7.54 -0.39 -4.22
C ILE A 163 -8.77 -0.89 -3.46
N LEU A 164 -9.42 -1.92 -4.01
CA LEU A 164 -10.65 -2.48 -3.48
C LEU A 164 -10.42 -3.94 -3.05
N PRO A 165 -10.45 -4.26 -1.76
CA PRO A 165 -10.36 -5.64 -1.29
C PRO A 165 -11.49 -6.50 -1.84
N ARG A 166 -11.17 -7.68 -2.39
CA ARG A 166 -12.16 -8.65 -2.91
C ARG A 166 -12.95 -9.32 -1.81
N GLU A 167 -12.32 -9.46 -0.65
CA GLU A 167 -13.00 -9.81 0.59
C GLU A 167 -13.12 -8.52 1.40
N PRO A 168 -14.35 -8.07 1.73
CA PRO A 168 -14.51 -6.92 2.59
C PRO A 168 -13.81 -7.22 3.92
N GLU A 169 -13.01 -6.27 4.41
CA GLU A 169 -12.48 -6.38 5.75
C GLU A 169 -13.66 -6.64 6.69
N LYS A 170 -13.62 -7.75 7.42
CA LYS A 170 -14.61 -8.01 8.47
C LYS A 170 -14.53 -6.80 9.38
N MET A 171 -15.59 -5.98 9.42
CA MET A 171 -15.63 -4.81 10.29
C MET A 171 -15.14 -5.24 11.68
N GLY A 172 -13.96 -4.76 12.06
CA GLY A 172 -13.43 -4.97 13.39
C GLY A 172 -14.49 -4.45 14.35
N VAL A 173 -14.94 -5.32 15.25
CA VAL A 173 -15.83 -4.93 16.35
C VAL A 173 -15.18 -3.72 16.99
N TRP A 174 -15.87 -2.58 16.99
CA TRP A 174 -15.44 -1.41 17.75
C TRP A 174 -15.33 -1.86 19.20
N ASN A 175 -14.10 -2.10 19.65
CA ASN A 175 -13.85 -2.44 21.04
C ASN A 175 -13.89 -1.10 21.78
N ASN A 176 -15.09 -0.71 22.21
CA ASN A 176 -15.26 0.37 23.16
C ASN A 176 -14.58 -0.07 24.46
N ALA A 177 -13.36 0.43 24.68
CA ALA A 177 -12.70 0.44 25.97
C ALA A 177 -12.84 1.84 26.57
#